data_AF-A0A1I1HZP8-F1
#
_entry.id   AF-A0A1I1HZP8-F1
#
_cell.length_a   1.000
_cell.length_b   1.000
_cell.length_c   1.000
_cell.angle_alpha   90.00
_cell.angle_beta   90.00
_cell.angle_gamma   90.00
#
_symmetry.space_group_name_H-M   'P 1'
#
loop_
_entity.id
_entity.type
_entity.pdbx_description
1 polymer ?
#
loop_
_entity_poly.entity_id
_entity_poly.type
_entity_poly.pdbx_seq_one_letter_code
_entity_poly.pdbx_strand_id
1 'polypeptide(L)' 'MKPQYKLAMKMFVSALKNKKNATEKEKEAAEIMSSSYDISDVKYIEPIVEYLGEKDNEKAV' A
#
# COMPACT_ATOMS: atom_id res chain seq x y z
N MET A 1 -7.86 2.44 9.94
CA MET A 1 -6.63 3.27 9.89
C MET A 1 -6.82 4.54 10.70
N LYS A 2 -5.78 5.04 11.41
CA LYS A 2 -5.89 6.34 12.10
C LYS A 2 -6.10 7.48 11.08
N PRO A 3 -6.89 8.52 11.39
CA PRO A 3 -7.26 9.57 10.41
C PRO A 3 -6.07 10.26 9.73
N GLN A 4 -4.96 10.47 10.45
CA GLN A 4 -3.76 11.10 9.91
C GLN A 4 -3.10 10.27 8.79
N TYR A 5 -3.11 8.94 8.89
CA TYR A 5 -2.54 8.08 7.86
C TYR A 5 -3.43 8.06 6.61
N LYS A 6 -4.76 8.12 6.81
CA LYS A 6 -5.72 8.29 5.71
C LYS A 6 -5.48 9.59 4.95
N LEU A 7 -5.24 10.67 5.67
CA LEU A 7 -4.95 11.97 5.09
C LEU A 7 -3.62 11.95 4.32
N ALA A 8 -2.56 11.38 4.91
CA ALA A 8 -1.27 11.23 4.26
C ALA A 8 -1.40 10.43 2.95
N MET A 9 -2.15 9.32 2.97
CA MET A 9 -2.36 8.54 1.75
C MET A 9 -3.14 9.29 0.67
N LYS A 10 -4.16 10.06 1.05
CA LYS A 10 -4.87 10.91 0.09
C LYS A 10 -3.94 11.92 -0.58
N MET A 11 -3.06 12.56 0.19
CA MET A 11 -2.07 13.50 -0.35
C MET A 11 -1.09 12.80 -1.29
N PHE A 12 -0.60 11.62 -0.90
CA PHE A 12 0.31 10.83 -1.73
C PHE A 12 -0.32 10.39 -3.05
N VAL A 13 -1.54 9.82 -3.01
CA VAL A 13 -2.28 9.44 -4.22
C VAL A 13 -2.55 10.66 -5.11
N SER A 14 -2.89 11.81 -4.53
CA SER A 14 -3.08 13.05 -5.29
C SER A 14 -1.80 13.52 -5.97
N ALA A 15 -0.64 13.41 -5.30
CA ALA A 15 0.65 13.74 -5.90
C ALA A 15 0.99 12.81 -7.07
N LEU A 16 0.71 11.51 -6.95
CA LEU A 16 0.89 10.54 -8.04
C LEU A 16 -0.02 10.83 -9.23
N LYS A 17 -1.32 11.09 -9.00
CA LYS A 17 -2.29 11.40 -10.08
C LYS A 17 -1.95 12.71 -10.82
N ASN A 18 -1.33 13.68 -10.15
CA ASN A 18 -0.98 14.98 -10.73
C ASN A 18 0.45 15.04 -11.31
N LYS A 19 1.20 13.93 -11.32
CA LYS A 19 2.56 13.89 -11.86
C LYS A 19 2.53 14.08 -13.39
N LYS A 20 3.11 15.19 -13.88
CA LYS A 20 3.07 15.61 -15.30
C LYS A 20 3.56 14.56 -16.30
N ASN A 21 4.57 13.76 -15.92
CA ASN A 21 5.18 12.75 -16.77
C ASN A 21 5.09 11.35 -16.11
N ALA A 22 3.93 11.00 -15.59
CA ALA A 22 3.71 9.68 -15.01
C ALA A 22 3.75 8.59 -16.09
N THR A 23 4.50 7.52 -15.83
CA THR A 23 4.46 6.30 -16.65
C THR A 23 3.12 5.58 -16.46
N GLU A 24 2.75 4.71 -17.40
CA GLU A 24 1.50 3.92 -17.28
C GLU A 24 1.46 3.08 -15.99
N LYS A 25 2.61 2.53 -15.58
CA LYS A 25 2.75 1.81 -14.29
C LYS A 25 2.45 2.70 -13.08
N GLU A 26 2.86 3.96 -13.13
CA GLU A 26 2.61 4.90 -12.03
C GLU A 26 1.14 5.34 -11.98
N LYS A 27 0.49 5.48 -13.14
CA LYS A 27 -0.96 5.75 -13.20
C LYS A 27 -1.76 4.58 -12.66
N GLU A 28 -1.40 3.36 -13.04
CA GLU A 28 -2.01 2.12 -12.54
C GLU A 28 -1.84 2.00 -11.03
N ALA A 29 -0.63 2.23 -10.52
CA ALA A 29 -0.37 2.24 -9.08
C ALA A 29 -1.23 3.28 -8.34
N ALA A 30 -1.37 4.49 -8.89
CA ALA A 30 -2.21 5.53 -8.30
C ALA A 30 -3.70 5.15 -8.28
N GLU A 31 -4.19 4.44 -9.30
CA GLU A 31 -5.56 3.92 -9.33
C GLU A 31 -5.77 2.84 -8.28
N ILE A 32 -4.90 1.83 -8.24
CA ILE A 32 -4.95 0.74 -7.25
C ILE A 32 -4.94 1.33 -5.82
N MET A 33 -4.04 2.26 -5.52
CA MET A 33 -3.95 2.90 -4.21
C MET A 33 -5.18 3.78 -3.88
N SER A 34 -5.90 4.27 -4.88
CA SER A 34 -7.11 5.08 -4.68
C SER A 34 -8.37 4.25 -4.43
N SER A 35 -8.36 2.96 -4.79
CA SER A 35 -9.49 2.04 -4.60
C SER A 35 -9.80 1.78 -3.12
N SER A 36 -8.77 1.73 -2.26
CA SER A 36 -8.93 1.59 -0.82
C SER A 36 -7.73 2.19 -0.09
N TYR A 37 -7.96 3.28 0.65
CA TYR A 37 -6.90 3.87 1.48
C TYR A 37 -6.53 3.01 2.68
N ASP A 38 -7.41 2.08 3.07
CA ASP A 38 -7.18 1.17 4.19
C ASP A 38 -6.30 -0.03 3.79
N ILE A 39 -5.97 -0.22 2.50
CA ILE A 39 -5.02 -1.26 2.05
C ILE A 39 -3.64 -1.14 2.71
N SER A 40 -3.29 0.08 3.13
CA SER A 40 -2.04 0.39 3.84
C SER A 40 -2.13 0.22 5.37
N ASP A 41 -3.28 -0.15 5.91
CA ASP A 41 -3.45 -0.33 7.35
C ASP A 41 -2.73 -1.60 7.82
N VAL A 42 -1.97 -1.45 8.90
CA VAL A 42 -1.27 -2.54 9.59
C VAL A 42 -2.21 -3.70 9.86
N LYS A 43 -3.47 -3.45 10.24
CA LYS A 43 -4.47 -4.50 10.49
C LYS A 43 -4.62 -5.49 9.32
N TYR A 44 -4.45 -5.04 8.08
CA TYR A 44 -4.59 -5.90 6.90
C TYR A 44 -3.25 -6.46 6.43
N ILE A 45 -2.14 -5.75 6.69
CA ILE A 45 -0.79 -6.17 6.28
C ILE A 45 -0.21 -7.21 7.25
N GLU A 46 -0.48 -7.07 8.55
CA GLU A 46 0.09 -7.88 9.63
C GLU A 46 -0.11 -9.40 9.43
N PRO A 47 -1.30 -9.92 9.11
CA PRO A 47 -1.48 -11.37 8.89
C PRO A 47 -0.68 -11.91 7.70
N ILE A 48 -0.47 -11.08 6.67
CA ILE A 48 0.32 -11.46 5.49
C ILE A 48 1.80 -11.51 5.86
N VAL A 49 2.28 -10.54 6.65
CA VAL A 49 3.67 -10.51 7.13
C VAL A 49 3.96 -11.69 8.04
N GLU A 50 3.06 -12.00 8.97
CA GLU A 50 3.17 -13.17 9.84
C GLU A 50 3.28 -14.47 9.02
N TYR A 51 2.36 -14.68 8.08
CA TYR A 51 2.36 -15.85 7.21
C TYR A 51 3.66 -16.00 6.39
N LEU A 52 4.17 -14.89 5.84
CA LEU A 52 5.40 -14.92 5.05
C LEU A 52 6.63 -15.15 5.94
N GLY A 53 6.68 -14.54 7.12
CA GLY A 53 7.75 -14.75 8.09
C GLY A 53 7.80 -16.17 8.64
N GLU A 54 6.65 -16.81 8.89
CA GLU A 54 6.58 -18.23 9.27
C GLU A 54 7.10 -19.15 8.17
N LYS A 55 6.77 -18.86 6.90
CA LYS A 55 7.28 -19.63 5.76
C LYS A 55 8.77 -19.53 5.54
N ASP A 56 9.37 -18.40 5.88
CA ASP A 56 10.83 -18.25 5.83
C ASP A 56 11.52 -19.08 6.92
N ASN A 57 10.87 -19.27 8.07
CA ASN A 57 11.37 -20.15 9.14
C ASN A 57 11.18 -21.64 8.82
N GLU A 58 10.09 -22.02 8.14
CA GLU A 58 9.81 -23.41 7.74
C GLU A 58 10.79 -23.93 6.66
N LYS A 59 11.34 -23.03 5.83
CA LYS A 59 12.39 -23.38 4.84
C LYS A 59 13.80 -23.44 5.43
N ALA A 60 13.99 -22.98 6.66
CA ALA A 60 15.29 -22.95 7.34
C ALA A 60 15.54 -24.17 8.25
N VAL A 61 14.59 -25.12 8.30
CA VAL A 61 14.66 -26.40 9.03
C VAL A 61 14.68 -27.55 8.01
#